data_AF-A0A6L5YI99-F1
#
_entry.id   AF-A0A6L5YI99-F1
#
_cell.length_a   1.000
_cell.length_b   1.000
_cell.length_c   1.000
_cell.angle_alpha   90.00
_cell.angle_beta   90.00
_cell.angle_gamma   90.00
#
_symmetry.space_group_name_H-M   'P 1'
#
loop_
_entity.id
_entity.type
_entity.pdbx_description
1 polymer ?
#
loop_
_entity_poly.entity_id
_entity_poly.type
_entity_poly.pdbx_seq_one_letter_code
_entity_poly.pdbx_strand_id
1 'polypeptide(L)' 'MDKRPQNREKIHEVCVSVDGYLADLLAESIEYNRSYDKLEAKYGVIAISRNCFYRKRRKAERILRQQEKGEE' A
#
# COMPACT_ATOMS: atom_id res chain seq x y z
N MET A 1 -1.12 -0.93 -18.11
CA MET A 1 -1.46 -2.07 -17.23
C MET A 1 -2.42 -1.55 -16.18
N ASP A 2 -3.70 -1.52 -16.51
CA ASP A 2 -4.75 -1.06 -15.62
C ASP A 2 -4.94 -2.09 -14.50
N LYS A 3 -4.41 -1.77 -13.31
CA LYS A 3 -4.81 -2.48 -12.10
C LYS A 3 -6.31 -2.21 -11.95
N ARG A 4 -7.14 -3.27 -11.98
CA ARG A 4 -8.56 -3.18 -11.61
C ARG A 4 -8.65 -2.39 -10.29
N PRO A 5 -9.68 -1.56 -10.09
CA PRO A 5 -9.88 -0.89 -8.81
C PRO A 5 -10.11 -1.98 -7.76
N GLN A 6 -9.07 -2.32 -7.00
CA GLN A 6 -9.20 -3.09 -5.78
C GLN A 6 -10.06 -2.26 -4.84
N ASN A 7 -11.02 -2.88 -4.16
CA ASN A 7 -11.87 -2.17 -3.20
C ASN A 7 -10.97 -1.42 -2.21
N ARG A 8 -11.14 -0.09 -2.13
CA ARG A 8 -10.32 0.79 -1.29
C ARG A 8 -10.32 0.33 0.17
N GLU A 9 -11.46 -0.17 0.65
CA GLU A 9 -11.59 -0.74 1.99
C GLU A 9 -10.70 -1.97 2.18
N LYS A 10 -10.68 -2.89 1.22
CA LYS A 10 -9.84 -4.11 1.25
C LYS A 10 -8.35 -3.75 1.22
N ILE A 11 -7.94 -2.76 0.40
CA ILE A 11 -6.57 -2.24 0.42
C ILE A 11 -6.22 -1.70 1.80
N HIS A 12 -7.09 -0.85 2.37
CA HIS A 12 -6.84 -0.20 3.66
C HIS A 12 -6.72 -1.22 4.78
N GLU A 13 -7.65 -2.17 4.88
CA GLU A 13 -7.62 -3.23 5.89
C GLU A 13 -6.33 -4.05 5.84
N VAL A 14 -5.90 -4.45 4.63
CA VAL A 14 -4.62 -5.13 4.46
C VAL A 14 -3.45 -4.25 4.88
N CYS A 15 -3.46 -2.96 4.52
CA CYS A 15 -2.41 -2.03 4.91
C CYS A 15 -2.33 -1.83 6.43
N VAL A 16 -3.48 -1.73 7.12
CA VAL A 16 -3.58 -1.71 8.59
C VAL A 16 -2.95 -2.97 9.20
N SER A 17 -3.22 -4.15 8.64
CA SER A 17 -2.62 -5.41 9.11
C SER A 17 -1.09 -5.48 8.91
N VAL A 18 -0.56 -4.77 7.92
CA VAL A 18 0.88 -4.74 7.60
C VAL A 18 1.61 -3.74 8.48
N ASP A 19 1.03 -2.56 8.65
CA ASP A 19 1.54 -1.46 9.47
C ASP A 19 0.43 -0.44 9.73
N GLY A 20 -0.09 -0.40 10.96
CA GLY A 20 -1.16 0.53 11.32
C GLY A 20 -0.76 2.01 11.25
N TYR A 21 0.52 2.34 11.43
CA TYR A 21 0.99 3.72 11.36
C TYR A 21 1.13 4.21 9.91
N LEU A 22 1.54 3.33 9.00
CA LEU A 22 1.74 3.65 7.58
C LEU A 22 0.54 3.28 6.70
N ALA A 23 -0.56 2.82 7.28
CA ALA A 23 -1.67 2.22 6.55
C ALA A 23 -2.20 3.13 5.43
N ASP A 24 -2.44 4.41 5.73
CA ASP A 24 -2.97 5.38 4.76
C ASP A 24 -1.96 5.67 3.63
N LEU A 25 -0.67 5.78 3.97
CA LEU A 25 0.39 6.00 2.98
C LEU A 25 0.58 4.79 2.07
N LEU A 26 0.51 3.58 2.63
CA LEU A 26 0.58 2.33 1.87
C LEU A 26 -0.63 2.17 0.97
N ALA A 27 -1.83 2.47 1.47
CA ALA A 27 -3.07 2.40 0.71
C ALA A 27 -3.05 3.39 -0.47
N GLU A 28 -2.71 4.66 -0.23
CA GLU A 28 -2.60 5.66 -1.31
C GLU A 28 -1.53 5.29 -2.35
N SER A 29 -0.41 4.70 -1.89
CA SER A 29 0.65 4.20 -2.78
C SER A 29 0.20 3.08 -3.69
N ILE A 30 -0.62 2.15 -3.17
CA ILE A 30 -1.11 0.99 -3.92
C ILE A 30 -2.24 1.41 -4.86
N GLU A 31 -3.23 2.14 -4.34
CA GLU A 31 -4.43 2.59 -5.05
C GLU A 31 -4.08 3.49 -6.24
N TYR A 32 -3.24 4.51 -6.02
CA TYR A 32 -2.87 5.49 -7.05
C TYR A 32 -1.49 5.25 -7.67
N ASN A 33 -0.84 4.13 -7.35
CA ASN A 33 0.52 3.82 -7.77
C ASN A 33 1.54 4.95 -7.43
N ARG A 34 1.35 5.67 -6.31
CA ARG A 34 2.28 6.74 -5.90
C ARG A 34 3.60 6.16 -5.40
N SER A 35 4.71 6.78 -5.79
CA SER A 35 6.04 6.47 -5.24
C SER A 35 6.21 7.07 -3.85
N TYR A 36 7.16 6.55 -3.10
CA TYR A 36 7.57 7.09 -1.81
C TYR A 36 7.87 8.60 -1.89
N ASP A 37 8.63 9.05 -2.89
CA ASP A 37 9.00 10.46 -3.04
C ASP A 37 7.79 11.37 -3.30
N LYS A 38 6.77 10.86 -4.02
CA LYS A 38 5.52 11.61 -4.24
C LYS A 38 4.71 11.73 -2.96
N LEU A 39 4.81 10.76 -2.06
CA LEU A 39 4.19 10.82 -0.74
C LEU A 39 4.96 11.77 0.18
N GLU A 40 6.30 11.72 0.20
CA GLU A 40 7.11 12.69 0.95
C GLU A 40 6.88 14.13 0.47
N ALA A 41 6.79 14.34 -0.84
CA ALA A 41 6.49 15.68 -1.38
C ALA A 41 5.11 16.20 -0.96
N LYS A 42 4.14 15.32 -0.70
CA LYS A 42 2.76 15.68 -0.29
C LYS A 42 2.63 15.84 1.22
N TYR A 43 3.24 14.95 2.00
CA TYR A 43 3.04 14.83 3.45
C TYR A 43 4.23 15.33 4.28
N GLY A 44 5.33 15.69 3.64
CA GLY A 44 6.59 16.03 4.30
C GLY A 44 7.41 14.78 4.64
N VAL A 45 8.39 14.94 5.53
CA VAL A 45 9.31 13.86 5.91
C VAL A 45 8.53 12.69 6.51
N ILE A 46 8.60 11.53 5.86
CA ILE A 46 8.01 10.30 6.39
C ILE A 46 9.09 9.61 7.23
N ALA A 47 8.80 9.34 8.50
CA ALA A 47 9.76 8.76 9.46
C ALA A 47 10.02 7.26 9.24
N ILE A 48 10.30 6.86 8.00
CA ILE A 48 10.68 5.49 7.63
C ILE A 48 11.65 5.56 6.46
N SER A 49 12.59 4.61 6.37
CA SER A 49 13.39 4.50 5.16
C SER A 49 12.54 4.07 3.97
N ARG A 50 12.86 4.64 2.80
CA ARG A 50 12.29 4.26 1.49
C ARG A 50 12.27 2.75 1.25
N ASN A 51 13.33 2.06 1.65
CA ASN A 51 13.44 0.61 1.52
C ASN A 51 12.44 -0.14 2.41
N CYS A 52 12.27 0.30 3.66
CA CYS A 52 11.31 -0.32 4.57
C CYS A 52 9.87 -0.05 4.11
N PHE A 53 9.59 1.15 3.60
CA PHE A 53 8.30 1.46 2.96
C PHE A 53 7.97 0.49 1.82
N TYR A 54 8.87 0.34 0.83
CA TYR A 54 8.60 -0.56 -0.30
C TYR A 54 8.55 -2.05 0.09
N ARG A 55 9.26 -2.47 1.16
CA ARG A 55 9.10 -3.82 1.71
C ARG A 55 7.69 -4.05 2.24
N LYS A 56 7.15 -3.09 3.01
CA LYS A 56 5.78 -3.13 3.53
C LYS A 56 4.74 -3.09 2.40
N ARG A 57 4.92 -2.21 1.42
CA ARG A 57 4.07 -2.16 0.22
C ARG A 57 4.02 -3.50 -0.52
N ARG A 58 5.16 -4.15 -0.76
CA ARG A 58 5.21 -5.47 -1.39
C ARG A 58 4.50 -6.56 -0.57
N LYS A 59 4.55 -6.46 0.77
CA LYS A 59 3.82 -7.38 1.67
C LYS A 59 2.30 -7.18 1.51
N ALA A 60 1.82 -5.94 1.55
CA ALA A 60 0.41 -5.62 1.34
C ALA A 60 -0.09 -6.09 -0.04
N GLU A 61 0.64 -5.77 -1.12
CA GLU A 61 0.29 -6.23 -2.46
C GLU A 61 0.30 -7.77 -2.60
N ARG A 62 1.15 -8.49 -1.84
CA ARG A 62 1.15 -9.96 -1.82
C ARG A 62 -0.11 -10.51 -1.16
N ILE A 63 -0.54 -9.94 -0.04
CA ILE A 63 -1.75 -10.35 0.67
C ILE A 63 -2.98 -10.10 -0.21
N LEU A 64 -3.08 -8.91 -0.83
CA LEU A 64 -4.17 -8.57 -1.76
C LEU A 64 -4.27 -9.60 -2.90
N ARG A 65 -3.15 -9.95 -3.53
CA ARG A 65 -3.12 -10.99 -4.58
C ARG A 65 -3.49 -12.39 -4.08
N GLN A 66 -3.20 -12.72 -2.82
CA GLN A 66 -3.59 -14.01 -2.25
C GLN A 66 -5.10 -14.05 -1.98
N GLN A 67 -5.69 -12.95 -1.52
CA GLN A 67 -7.13 -12.85 -1.34
C GLN A 67 -7.86 -12.92 -2.68
N GLU A 68 -7.36 -12.26 -3.73
CA GLU A 68 -7.91 -12.37 -5.09
C GLU A 68 -7.90 -13.81 -5.61
N LYS A 69 -6.84 -14.58 -5.31
CA LYS A 69 -6.70 -15.99 -5.74
C LYS A 69 -7.48 -17.00 -4.91
N GLY A 70 -7.86 -16.66 -3.69
CA GLY A 70 -8.66 -17.53 -2.81
C GLY A 70 -10.17 -17.35 -3.01
N GLU A 71 -10.57 -16.31 -3.74
CA GLU A 71 -11.95 -16.02 -4.15
C GLU A 71 -12.29 -16.64 -5.53
N GLU A 72 -11.30 -17.22 -6.22
CA GLU A 72 -11.38 -17.88 -7.53
C GLU A 72 -11.32 -19.41 -7.38
#